data_AF-A0A4R6XJ82-F1
#
_entry.id   AF-A0A4R6XJ82-F1
#
_cell.length_a   1.000
_cell.length_b   1.000
_cell.length_c   1.000
_cell.angle_alpha   90.00
_cell.angle_beta   90.00
_cell.angle_gamma   90.00
#
_symmetry.space_group_name_H-M   'P 1'
#
loop_
_entity.id
_entity.type
_entity.pdbx_description
1 polymer ?
#
loop_
_entity_poly.entity_id
_entity_poly.type
_entity_poly.pdbx_seq_one_letter_code
_entity_poly.pdbx_strand_id
1 'polypeptide(L)'
;MMNLNKYILISVLVFLSACSSDNEFNDPMKKPLVFENPTGMMQKLTKIEDEIGQQNYILLTDAIAILKAYDVINNSLDGFYMKLSGLTPREIIEKAQQHQ
;
A
#
# COMPACT_ATOMS: atom_id res chain seq x y z
N MET A 1 5.30 -43.86 30.71
CA MET A 1 4.90 -42.58 30.08
C MET A 1 4.85 -42.82 28.58
N MET A 2 3.68 -42.59 27.97
CA MET A 2 3.32 -43.06 26.63
C MET A 2 3.97 -42.21 25.53
N ASN A 3 4.59 -42.91 24.57
CA ASN A 3 4.95 -42.40 23.24
C ASN A 3 3.68 -42.06 22.46
N LEU A 4 3.57 -40.83 21.96
CA LEU A 4 2.63 -40.48 20.90
C LEU A 4 3.39 -39.90 19.71
N ASN A 5 3.50 -40.75 18.68
CA ASN A 5 3.57 -40.33 17.29
C ASN A 5 2.58 -39.19 17.02
N LYS A 6 3.00 -38.20 16.23
CA LYS A 6 2.37 -37.87 14.94
C LYS A 6 3.14 -36.76 14.22
N TYR A 7 3.81 -37.18 13.16
CA TYR A 7 4.20 -36.37 12.01
C TYR A 7 3.06 -35.45 11.59
N ILE A 8 3.29 -34.15 11.53
CA ILE A 8 2.71 -33.26 10.52
C ILE A 8 3.82 -32.31 10.05
N LEU A 9 4.42 -32.73 8.95
CA LEU A 9 5.28 -31.93 8.07
C LEU A 9 4.34 -31.05 7.25
N ILE A 10 4.37 -29.73 7.41
CA ILE A 10 3.75 -28.80 6.46
C ILE A 10 4.85 -27.97 5.84
N SER A 11 5.39 -28.52 4.75
CA SER A 11 6.07 -27.77 3.71
C SER A 11 5.02 -26.93 2.99
N VAL A 12 4.99 -25.62 3.22
CA VAL A 12 4.37 -24.67 2.29
C VAL A 12 5.50 -24.00 1.54
N LEU A 13 5.96 -24.72 0.53
CA LEU A 13 6.76 -24.21 -0.57
C LEU A 13 5.77 -23.58 -1.55
N VAL A 14 5.53 -22.27 -1.45
CA VAL A 14 4.86 -21.53 -2.54
C VAL A 14 5.96 -20.84 -3.33
N PHE A 15 6.50 -21.57 -4.29
CA PHE A 15 7.09 -20.96 -5.46
C PHE A 15 5.93 -20.40 -6.29
N LEU A 16 5.71 -19.09 -6.24
CA LEU A 16 5.21 -18.38 -7.41
C LEU A 16 6.37 -17.62 -8.02
N SER A 17 6.93 -18.25 -9.05
CA SER A 17 7.66 -17.59 -10.10
C SER A 17 6.74 -16.57 -10.78
N ALA A 18 6.94 -15.29 -10.52
CA ALA A 18 6.70 -14.25 -11.50
C ALA A 18 8.02 -13.52 -11.70
N CYS A 19 8.88 -14.15 -12.50
CA CYS A 19 9.90 -13.44 -13.23
C CYS A 19 9.16 -12.54 -14.23
N SER A 20 9.07 -11.27 -13.93
CA SER A 20 8.81 -10.24 -14.94
C SER A 20 9.72 -9.05 -14.62
N SER A 21 10.98 -9.17 -15.07
CA SER A 21 11.63 -7.98 -15.60
C SER A 21 10.77 -7.49 -16.76
N ASP A 22 10.37 -6.23 -16.70
CA ASP A 22 10.01 -5.34 -17.82
C ASP A 22 8.85 -4.40 -17.49
N ASN A 23 9.17 -3.38 -16.68
CA ASN A 23 9.01 -1.97 -17.01
C ASN A 23 9.02 -1.16 -15.70
N GLU A 24 10.18 -0.64 -15.28
CA GLU A 24 10.21 0.37 -14.22
C GLU A 24 9.34 1.60 -14.55
N PHE A 25 9.00 1.78 -15.83
CA PHE A 25 8.08 2.81 -16.34
C PHE A 25 6.59 2.46 -16.18
N ASN A 26 6.23 1.19 -15.99
CA ASN A 26 4.85 0.74 -15.80
C ASN A 26 4.53 0.31 -14.36
N ASP A 27 5.52 0.33 -13.46
CA ASP A 27 5.32 0.01 -12.05
C ASP A 27 4.28 0.95 -11.43
N PRO A 28 3.10 0.43 -11.03
CA PRO A 28 2.03 1.25 -10.47
C PRO A 28 2.42 1.83 -9.09
N MET A 29 3.44 1.28 -8.42
CA MET A 29 4.01 1.87 -7.19
C MET A 29 4.84 3.14 -7.43
N LYS A 30 5.26 3.37 -8.68
CA LYS A 30 6.03 4.56 -9.13
C LYS A 30 5.16 5.56 -9.90
N LYS A 31 3.86 5.31 -10.07
CA LYS A 31 2.94 6.24 -10.74
C LYS A 31 2.38 7.24 -9.73
N PRO A 32 2.41 8.55 -10.03
CA PRO A 32 1.89 9.56 -9.13
C PRO A 32 0.37 9.43 -9.01
N LEU A 33 -0.14 9.49 -7.79
CA LEU A 33 -1.56 9.47 -7.52
C LEU A 33 -2.15 10.86 -7.77
N VAL A 34 -3.17 10.96 -8.61
CA VAL A 34 -3.82 12.24 -8.91
C VAL A 34 -5.19 12.30 -8.26
N PHE A 35 -5.31 13.12 -7.23
CA PHE A 35 -6.55 13.32 -6.48
C PHE A 35 -7.19 14.66 -6.84
N GLU A 36 -7.64 14.77 -8.09
CA GLU A 36 -8.25 16.00 -8.65
C GLU A 36 -9.52 16.46 -7.93
N ASN A 37 -10.22 15.55 -7.22
CA ASN A 37 -11.42 15.87 -6.45
C ASN A 37 -11.59 14.90 -5.26
N PRO A 38 -11.87 15.40 -4.05
CA PRO A 38 -12.02 14.58 -2.83
C PRO A 38 -13.24 13.65 -2.87
N THR A 39 -14.30 14.04 -3.59
CA THR A 39 -15.57 13.28 -3.66
C THR A 39 -15.44 11.93 -4.38
N GLY A 40 -14.39 11.73 -5.19
CA GLY A 40 -14.12 10.48 -5.91
C GLY A 40 -12.98 9.65 -5.31
N MET A 41 -12.48 10.03 -4.14
CA MET A 41 -11.18 9.55 -3.69
C MET A 41 -11.17 8.09 -3.26
N MET A 42 -12.21 7.65 -2.55
CA MET A 42 -12.38 6.23 -2.19
C MET A 42 -12.48 5.35 -3.44
N GLN A 43 -13.17 5.81 -4.49
CA GLN A 43 -13.24 5.08 -5.76
C GLN A 43 -11.89 5.03 -6.48
N LYS A 44 -11.07 6.09 -6.39
CA LYS A 44 -9.71 6.10 -6.93
C LYS A 44 -8.80 5.15 -6.16
N LEU A 45 -8.92 5.10 -4.83
CA LEU A 45 -8.18 4.15 -3.99
C LEU A 45 -8.53 2.70 -4.33
N THR A 46 -9.80 2.38 -4.59
CA THR A 46 -10.19 1.04 -5.08
C THR A 46 -9.60 0.71 -6.44
N LYS A 47 -9.52 1.67 -7.38
CA LYS A 47 -8.82 1.44 -8.66
C LYS A 47 -7.33 1.19 -8.46
N ILE A 48 -6.71 1.88 -7.51
CA ILE A 48 -5.29 1.68 -7.17
C ILE A 48 -5.08 0.27 -6.60
N GLU A 49 -6.02 -0.25 -5.80
CA GLU A 49 -5.97 -1.64 -5.28
C GLU A 49 -5.82 -2.67 -6.41
N ASP A 50 -6.60 -2.52 -7.49
CA ASP A 50 -6.51 -3.40 -8.66
C ASP A 50 -5.16 -3.29 -9.40
N GLU A 51 -4.52 -2.12 -9.34
CA GLU A 51 -3.25 -1.85 -10.04
C GLU A 51 -2.01 -2.30 -9.25
N ILE A 52 -1.93 -2.00 -7.94
CA ILE A 52 -0.75 -2.32 -7.11
C ILE A 52 -0.86 -3.66 -6.40
N GLY A 53 -2.04 -4.27 -6.40
CA GLY A 53 -2.35 -5.51 -5.70
C GLY A 53 -2.63 -5.31 -4.20
N GLN A 54 -3.37 -6.26 -3.63
CA GLN A 54 -3.92 -6.19 -2.27
C GLN A 54 -2.86 -5.93 -1.19
N GLN A 55 -1.68 -6.53 -1.27
CA GLN A 55 -0.64 -6.36 -0.26
C GLN A 55 -0.06 -4.94 -0.24
N ASN A 56 0.23 -4.37 -1.42
CA ASN A 56 0.72 -3.00 -1.52
C ASN A 56 -0.36 -1.98 -1.17
N TYR A 57 -1.61 -2.30 -1.49
CA TYR A 57 -2.76 -1.50 -1.09
C TYR A 57 -2.89 -1.38 0.43
N ILE A 58 -2.75 -2.49 1.17
CA ILE A 58 -2.75 -2.47 2.64
C ILE A 58 -1.65 -1.55 3.18
N LEU A 59 -0.42 -1.69 2.67
CA LEU A 59 0.71 -0.85 3.07
C LEU A 59 0.46 0.64 2.79
N LEU A 60 -0.13 0.95 1.63
CA LEU A 60 -0.50 2.31 1.25
C LEU A 60 -1.58 2.87 2.18
N THR A 61 -2.64 2.10 2.48
CA THR A 61 -3.71 2.56 3.38
C THR A 61 -3.22 2.81 4.80
N ASP A 62 -2.32 1.96 5.30
CA ASP A 62 -1.68 2.13 6.61
C ASP A 62 -0.80 3.38 6.62
N ALA A 63 -0.02 3.60 5.56
CA ALA A 63 0.81 4.78 5.40
C ALA A 63 -0.03 6.08 5.38
N ILE A 64 -1.14 6.08 4.66
CA ILE A 64 -2.09 7.21 4.63
C ILE A 64 -2.67 7.46 6.02
N ALA A 65 -3.05 6.41 6.76
CA ALA A 65 -3.60 6.56 8.11
C ALA A 65 -2.57 7.15 9.09
N ILE A 66 -1.32 6.71 9.02
CA ILE A 66 -0.20 7.27 9.81
C ILE A 66 -0.01 8.75 9.48
N LEU A 67 0.18 9.08 8.20
CA LEU A 67 0.38 10.46 7.77
C LEU A 67 -0.79 11.36 8.16
N LYS A 68 -2.02 10.85 8.10
CA LYS A 68 -3.21 11.58 8.54
C LYS A 68 -3.21 11.86 10.03
N ALA A 69 -2.77 10.90 10.85
CA ALA A 69 -2.63 11.10 12.30
C ALA A 69 -1.56 12.15 12.64
N TYR A 70 -0.50 12.24 11.83
CA TYR A 70 0.58 13.22 12.00
C TYR A 70 0.29 14.59 11.38
N ASP A 71 -0.61 14.70 10.39
CA ASP A 71 -1.04 15.97 9.81
C ASP A 71 -2.02 16.71 10.74
N VAL A 72 -1.59 16.97 11.98
CA VAL A 72 -2.34 17.69 13.03
C VAL A 72 -2.63 19.14 12.62
N ILE A 73 -1.87 19.68 11.65
CA ILE A 73 -1.91 21.08 11.21
C ILE A 73 -3.09 21.33 10.26
N ASN A 74 -3.58 20.32 9.53
CA ASN A 74 -4.69 20.49 8.59
C ASN A 74 -5.91 19.65 9.00
N ASN A 75 -6.92 20.31 9.58
CA ASN A 75 -8.18 19.65 9.96
C ASN A 75 -9.12 19.34 8.79
N SER A 76 -8.76 19.69 7.55
CA SER A 76 -9.56 19.35 6.37
C SER A 76 -9.05 18.09 5.70
N LEU A 77 -9.93 17.11 5.56
CA LEU A 77 -9.68 15.86 4.82
C LEU A 77 -9.17 16.16 3.40
N ASP A 78 -9.76 17.18 2.77
CA ASP A 78 -9.43 17.62 1.41
C ASP A 78 -8.01 18.18 1.33
N GLY A 79 -7.62 19.03 2.28
CA GLY A 79 -6.27 19.60 2.35
C GLY A 79 -5.19 18.55 2.61
N PHE A 80 -5.49 17.52 3.40
CA PHE A 80 -4.60 16.38 3.60
C PHE A 80 -4.36 15.62 2.27
N TYR A 81 -5.44 15.31 1.56
CA TYR A 81 -5.35 14.52 0.33
C TYR A 81 -4.76 15.29 -0.87
N MET A 82 -4.95 16.61 -0.92
CA MET A 82 -4.24 17.46 -1.87
C MET A 82 -2.71 17.40 -1.67
N LYS A 83 -2.21 17.25 -0.43
CA LYS A 83 -0.76 17.08 -0.17
C LYS A 83 -0.24 15.72 -0.65
N LEU A 84 -1.10 14.70 -0.70
CA LEU A 84 -0.74 13.39 -1.23
C LEU A 84 -0.85 13.32 -2.76
N SER A 85 -1.60 14.23 -3.36
CA SER A 85 -1.73 14.33 -4.82
C SER A 85 -0.39 14.69 -5.45
N GLY A 86 0.00 13.94 -6.48
CA GLY A 86 1.30 14.05 -7.12
C GLY A 86 2.38 13.15 -6.50
N LEU A 87 2.16 12.58 -5.31
CA LEU A 87 3.05 11.58 -4.73
C LEU A 87 2.70 10.19 -5.26
N THR A 88 3.73 9.35 -5.41
CA THR A 88 3.59 7.94 -5.73
C THR A 88 3.20 7.12 -4.49
N PRO A 89 2.54 5.96 -4.63
CA PRO A 89 2.28 5.06 -3.50
C PRO A 89 3.53 4.76 -2.67
N ARG A 90 4.67 4.59 -3.35
CA ARG A 90 5.96 4.35 -2.70
C ARG A 90 6.43 5.53 -1.85
N GLU A 91 6.38 6.76 -2.36
CA GLU A 91 6.76 7.94 -1.59
C GLU A 91 5.87 8.15 -0.36
N ILE A 92 4.57 7.82 -0.48
CA ILE A 92 3.62 7.89 0.65
C ILE A 92 4.03 6.88 1.73
N ILE A 93 4.35 5.65 1.35
CA ILE A 93 4.83 4.61 2.27
C ILE A 93 6.16 5.01 2.92
N GLU A 94 7.13 5.47 2.13
CA GLU A 94 8.44 5.91 2.62
C GLU A 94 8.31 7.09 3.61
N LYS A 95 7.43 8.06 3.33
CA LYS A 95 7.12 9.16 4.25
C LYS A 95 6.51 8.65 5.56
N ALA A 96 5.57 7.71 5.51
CA ALA A 96 4.97 7.16 6.72
C ALA A 96 5.98 6.40 7.59
N GLN A 97 6.94 5.69 6.98
CA GLN A 97 8.01 4.98 7.69
C GLN A 97 8.96 5.92 8.43
N GLN A 98 9.15 7.16 7.97
CA GLN A 98 9.98 8.17 8.67
C GLN A 98 9.34 8.69 9.97
N HIS A 99 8.06 8.40 10.20
CA HIS A 99 7.31 8.79 11.39
C HIS A 99 7.08 7.62 12.37
N GLN A 100 7.74 6.48 12.17
CA GLN A 100 7.81 5.35 13.11
C GLN A 100 9.16 5.32 13.82
#